data_AF-A0AAV2GUP9-F1
#
_entry.id   AF-A0AAV2GUP9-F1
#
_cell.length_a   1.000
_cell.length_b   1.000
_cell.length_c   1.000
_cell.angle_alpha   90.00
_cell.angle_beta   90.00
_cell.angle_gamma   90.00
#
_symmetry.space_group_name_H-M   'P 1'
#
loop_
_entity.id
_entity.type
_entity.pdbx_description
1 polymer ?
#
loop_
_entity_poly.entity_id
_entity_poly.type
_entity_poly.pdbx_seq_one_letter_code
_entity_poly.pdbx_strand_id
1 'polypeptide(L)'
;MQEVNLALDSLYLTEVHRQNPRGSSSFQSPAFRACAVRCFGPLLCSRSIKMYTSRQKIHKDKDVEPTEFEESVAQVFFDLENSSSELKSDLKDLYINSAVQLDVSNNRKAVVIHVPYRLRKGYRKIHVKLVRELEKKFSGKDVVVIATRRIVRPPKKGSAAQRPRSRTLTSVHEAMLEDVVAPAEIVGKRTRYRLDGSKIMKVFLDTKEQINTEYKLETFSSVYRKLTGKDVVFEFRAAEA
;
A
#
# COMPACT_ATOMS: atom_id res chain seq x y z
N MET A 1 -39.47 -22.69 -52.62
CA MET A 1 -38.08 -23.03 -52.26
C MET A 1 -37.98 -22.84 -50.75
N GLN A 2 -38.41 -23.81 -49.95
CA GLN A 2 -37.54 -24.85 -49.32
C GLN A 2 -36.44 -24.19 -48.47
N GLU A 3 -36.66 -23.95 -47.18
CA GLU A 3 -36.39 -24.87 -46.04
C GLU A 3 -34.93 -25.31 -45.94
N VAL A 4 -34.19 -24.82 -44.93
CA VAL A 4 -33.18 -25.60 -44.16
C VAL A 4 -32.98 -24.98 -42.75
N ASN A 5 -33.66 -25.59 -41.75
CA ASN A 5 -33.19 -26.08 -40.44
C ASN A 5 -32.37 -25.22 -39.44
N LEU A 6 -32.88 -25.04 -38.19
CA LEU A 6 -32.57 -25.75 -36.91
C LEU A 6 -31.27 -25.22 -36.22
N ALA A 7 -31.19 -24.91 -34.91
CA ALA A 7 -31.83 -25.51 -33.75
C ALA A 7 -31.79 -24.58 -32.49
N LEU A 8 -32.92 -24.54 -31.78
CA LEU A 8 -33.12 -24.72 -30.32
C LEU A 8 -32.18 -23.96 -29.36
N ASP A 9 -32.59 -22.87 -28.71
CA ASP A 9 -33.53 -22.73 -27.58
C ASP A 9 -33.27 -23.57 -26.31
N SER A 10 -33.24 -22.83 -25.21
CA SER A 10 -33.66 -23.19 -23.85
C SER A 10 -32.74 -24.06 -22.98
N LEU A 11 -32.49 -23.56 -21.75
CA LEU A 11 -32.53 -24.23 -20.44
C LEU A 11 -31.82 -23.29 -19.43
N TYR A 12 -32.55 -22.36 -18.82
CA TYR A 12 -33.26 -22.45 -17.54
C TYR A 12 -32.37 -22.43 -16.28
N LEU A 13 -32.73 -21.47 -15.42
CA LEU A 13 -32.49 -21.37 -13.98
C LEU A 13 -32.51 -22.72 -13.26
N THR A 14 -31.66 -22.88 -12.24
CA THR A 14 -32.10 -23.40 -10.92
C THR A 14 -31.21 -22.91 -9.79
N GLU A 15 -31.87 -22.46 -8.73
CA GLU A 15 -31.40 -22.13 -7.38
C GLU A 15 -30.81 -23.36 -6.67
N VAL A 16 -29.87 -23.16 -5.72
CA VAL A 16 -29.90 -23.89 -4.43
C VAL A 16 -29.32 -23.02 -3.30
N HIS A 17 -30.22 -22.57 -2.43
CA HIS A 17 -29.98 -22.26 -1.03
C HIS A 17 -30.05 -23.57 -0.22
N ARG A 18 -29.10 -23.84 0.70
CA ARG A 18 -29.30 -24.51 2.04
C ARG A 18 -27.95 -24.91 2.65
N GLN A 19 -27.56 -24.32 3.78
CA GLN A 19 -27.77 -24.79 5.17
C GLN A 19 -26.68 -25.76 5.69
N ASN A 20 -25.87 -25.25 6.62
CA ASN A 20 -25.21 -26.03 7.67
C ASN A 20 -26.25 -26.80 8.51
N PRO A 21 -25.89 -27.98 9.02
CA PRO A 21 -26.13 -28.25 10.44
C PRO A 21 -24.94 -28.86 11.18
N ARG A 22 -25.00 -28.66 12.50
CA ARG A 22 -24.08 -29.08 13.55
C ARG A 22 -24.27 -30.57 13.88
N GLY A 23 -23.25 -31.19 14.48
CA GLY A 23 -23.45 -32.05 15.66
C GLY A 23 -22.93 -33.49 15.62
N SER A 24 -21.92 -33.72 16.48
CA SER A 24 -21.72 -34.85 17.42
C SER A 24 -21.62 -36.30 16.93
N SER A 25 -20.48 -36.95 17.24
CA SER A 25 -20.33 -38.12 18.13
C SER A 25 -18.93 -38.73 17.93
N SER A 26 -18.05 -38.63 18.94
CA SER A 26 -17.54 -39.75 19.74
C SER A 26 -17.06 -40.95 18.92
N PHE A 27 -15.77 -41.32 19.03
CA PHE A 27 -15.33 -42.62 19.57
C PHE A 27 -13.80 -42.76 19.55
N GLN A 28 -13.26 -42.96 20.76
CA GLN A 28 -12.19 -43.86 21.16
C GLN A 28 -10.81 -43.81 20.47
N SER A 29 -9.84 -43.38 21.27
CA SER A 29 -8.46 -43.85 21.32
C SER A 29 -8.39 -45.38 21.40
N PRO A 30 -7.27 -45.99 20.97
CA PRO A 30 -6.44 -46.59 22.00
C PRO A 30 -4.95 -46.34 21.87
N ALA A 31 -4.34 -46.52 23.02
CA ALA A 31 -2.94 -46.41 23.38
C ALA A 31 -2.07 -47.56 22.82
N PHE A 32 -0.80 -47.23 22.60
CA PHE A 32 0.39 -48.07 22.77
C PHE A 32 0.58 -49.31 21.87
N ARG A 33 1.62 -49.24 21.03
CA ARG A 33 2.74 -50.21 21.07
C ARG A 33 3.98 -49.66 20.37
N ALA A 34 5.08 -49.61 21.12
CA ALA A 34 6.42 -49.42 20.59
C ALA A 34 6.81 -50.62 19.73
N CYS A 35 7.48 -50.36 18.61
CA CYS A 35 8.45 -51.31 18.05
C CYS A 35 9.55 -50.52 17.35
N ALA A 36 10.71 -50.49 17.99
CA ALA A 36 11.94 -49.99 17.42
C ALA A 36 12.43 -51.00 16.38
N VAL A 37 12.50 -50.59 15.11
CA VAL A 37 13.45 -51.17 14.15
C VAL A 37 14.11 -50.04 13.39
N ARG A 38 15.44 -50.02 13.52
CA ARG A 38 16.38 -49.21 12.80
C ARG A 38 16.19 -49.36 11.29
N CYS A 39 15.98 -48.24 10.58
CA CYS A 39 16.36 -48.11 9.19
C CYS A 39 17.26 -46.88 9.06
N PHE A 40 18.56 -47.15 9.01
CA PHE A 40 19.60 -46.22 8.62
C PHE A 40 19.41 -45.93 7.12
N GLY A 41 19.13 -44.69 6.76
CA GLY A 41 19.07 -44.24 5.37
C GLY A 41 19.08 -42.71 5.36
N PRO A 42 19.98 -42.06 4.59
CA PRO A 42 20.00 -40.61 4.51
C PRO A 42 18.81 -40.19 3.66
N LEU A 43 17.69 -39.89 4.31
CA LEU A 43 16.71 -38.99 3.72
C LEU A 43 17.42 -37.65 3.60
N LEU A 44 17.96 -37.37 2.42
CA LEU A 44 18.06 -36.00 1.93
C LEU A 44 16.65 -35.43 1.92
N CYS A 45 16.23 -34.95 3.10
CA CYS A 45 15.26 -33.90 3.21
C CYS A 45 15.89 -32.75 2.44
N SER A 46 15.52 -32.60 1.17
CA SER A 46 15.77 -31.39 0.44
C SER A 46 15.09 -30.30 1.27
N ARG A 47 15.88 -29.63 2.10
CA ARG A 47 15.53 -28.32 2.59
C ARG A 47 15.37 -27.53 1.31
N SER A 48 14.12 -27.38 0.86
CA SER A 48 13.76 -26.39 -0.13
C SER A 48 14.31 -25.08 0.43
N ILE A 49 15.47 -24.68 -0.11
CA ILE A 49 16.03 -23.36 0.13
C ILE A 49 14.96 -22.45 -0.43
N LYS A 50 14.13 -21.88 0.45
CA LYS A 50 13.23 -20.80 0.07
C LYS A 50 14.14 -19.68 -0.43
N MET A 51 14.37 -19.61 -1.74
CA MET A 51 14.96 -18.44 -2.35
C MET A 51 14.03 -17.29 -1.99
N TYR A 52 14.50 -16.41 -1.11
CA TYR A 52 13.91 -15.10 -0.95
C TYR A 52 14.20 -14.36 -2.24
N THR A 53 13.30 -14.48 -3.20
CA THR A 53 13.32 -13.70 -4.41
C THR A 53 12.77 -12.32 -4.08
N SER A 54 13.28 -11.29 -4.74
CA SER A 54 12.82 -9.90 -4.64
C SER A 54 11.30 -9.77 -4.80
N ARG A 55 10.68 -10.74 -5.49
CA ARG A 55 9.23 -10.87 -5.69
C ARG A 55 8.42 -11.07 -4.41
N GLN A 56 8.99 -11.62 -3.34
CA GLN A 56 8.27 -11.75 -2.05
C GLN A 56 7.95 -10.41 -1.40
N LYS A 57 8.56 -9.31 -1.85
CA LYS A 57 8.30 -7.96 -1.33
C LYS A 57 7.17 -7.24 -2.05
N ILE A 58 6.68 -7.77 -3.16
CA ILE A 58 5.56 -7.19 -3.91
C ILE A 58 4.34 -8.08 -3.70
N HIS A 59 3.29 -7.54 -3.06
CA HIS A 59 1.99 -8.20 -3.00
C HIS A 59 0.92 -7.28 -3.57
N LYS A 60 0.38 -7.64 -4.73
CA LYS A 60 -0.74 -6.92 -5.34
C LYS A 60 -2.06 -7.58 -4.94
N ASP A 61 -3.06 -6.75 -4.68
CA ASP A 61 -4.43 -7.19 -4.33
C ASP A 61 -5.17 -7.92 -5.49
N LYS A 62 -4.55 -8.10 -6.66
CA LYS A 62 -5.22 -8.59 -7.89
C LYS A 62 -4.39 -9.58 -8.74
N ASP A 63 -3.29 -10.13 -8.20
CA ASP A 63 -2.42 -11.07 -8.93
C ASP A 63 -1.98 -10.60 -10.33
N VAL A 64 -1.95 -9.27 -10.54
CA VAL A 64 -1.48 -8.65 -11.79
C VAL A 64 0.04 -8.70 -11.80
N GLU A 65 0.63 -8.97 -12.96
CA GLU A 65 2.08 -9.01 -13.11
C GLU A 65 2.75 -7.69 -12.64
N PRO A 66 3.89 -7.77 -11.95
CA PRO A 66 4.64 -6.59 -11.52
C PRO A 66 5.15 -5.82 -12.74
N THR A 67 5.12 -4.49 -12.65
CA THR A 67 5.73 -3.63 -13.67
C THR A 67 7.25 -3.61 -13.48
N GLU A 68 8.01 -3.34 -14.54
CA GLU A 68 9.48 -3.28 -14.50
C GLU A 68 9.99 -2.31 -13.41
N PHE A 69 9.29 -1.19 -13.22
CA PHE A 69 9.60 -0.23 -12.17
C PHE A 69 9.40 -0.82 -10.76
N GLU A 70 8.34 -1.58 -10.53
CA GLU A 70 8.09 -2.22 -9.24
C GLU A 70 9.13 -3.29 -8.93
N GLU A 71 9.55 -4.07 -9.95
CA GLU A 71 10.63 -5.04 -9.80
C GLU A 71 11.95 -4.36 -9.41
N SER A 72 12.28 -3.21 -10.02
CA SER A 72 13.48 -2.44 -9.66
C SER A 72 13.43 -1.92 -8.21
N VAL A 73 12.27 -1.45 -7.75
CA VAL A 73 12.09 -1.03 -6.36
C VAL A 73 12.22 -2.22 -5.43
N ALA A 74 11.64 -3.36 -5.75
CA ALA A 74 11.72 -4.56 -4.93
C ALA A 74 13.14 -5.13 -4.83
N GLN A 75 13.94 -5.04 -5.90
CA GLN A 75 15.37 -5.37 -5.87
C GLN A 75 16.11 -4.45 -4.90
N VAL A 76 15.87 -3.14 -4.96
CA VAL A 76 16.48 -2.18 -4.02
C VAL A 76 16.11 -2.52 -2.58
N PHE A 77 14.83 -2.82 -2.29
CA PHE A 77 14.42 -3.22 -0.94
C PHE A 77 15.14 -4.48 -0.44
N PHE A 78 15.35 -5.47 -1.31
CA PHE A 78 16.11 -6.68 -0.97
C PHE A 78 17.59 -6.38 -0.68
N ASP A 79 18.21 -5.49 -1.44
CA ASP A 79 19.60 -5.06 -1.19
C ASP A 79 19.73 -4.29 0.14
N LEU A 80 18.72 -3.51 0.51
CA LEU A 80 18.68 -2.80 1.79
C LEU A 80 18.62 -3.76 2.99
N GLU A 81 17.91 -4.88 2.86
CA GLU A 81 17.88 -5.94 3.90
C GLU A 81 19.24 -6.61 4.12
N ASN A 82 20.08 -6.64 3.08
CA ASN A 82 21.39 -7.26 3.13
C ASN A 82 22.48 -6.28 3.58
N SER A 83 22.35 -5.00 3.23
CA SER A 83 23.37 -3.99 3.50
C SER A 83 23.32 -3.41 4.91
N SER A 84 22.14 -3.33 5.54
CA SER A 84 21.98 -2.72 6.87
C SER A 84 21.40 -3.70 7.89
N SER A 85 22.12 -3.96 8.98
CA SER A 85 21.69 -4.91 10.01
C SER A 85 20.53 -4.38 10.87
N GLU A 86 20.41 -3.06 11.03
CA GLU A 86 19.35 -2.43 11.83
C GLU A 86 17.96 -2.55 11.17
N LEU A 87 17.88 -2.26 9.86
CA LEU A 87 16.61 -2.26 9.13
C LEU A 87 16.14 -3.67 8.76
N LYS A 88 17.04 -4.66 8.82
CA LYS A 88 16.76 -6.04 8.48
C LYS A 88 15.65 -6.67 9.33
N SER A 89 15.49 -6.26 10.59
CA SER A 89 14.43 -6.80 11.45
C SER A 89 13.05 -6.30 11.01
N ASP A 90 12.92 -4.99 10.82
CA ASP A 90 11.67 -4.35 10.42
C ASP A 90 11.32 -4.65 8.95
N LEU A 91 12.29 -4.64 8.03
CA LEU A 91 12.03 -4.79 6.60
C LEU A 91 11.52 -6.18 6.22
N LYS A 92 11.92 -7.25 6.94
CA LYS A 92 11.50 -8.63 6.66
C LYS A 92 9.98 -8.79 6.56
N ASP A 93 9.26 -8.17 7.50
CA ASP A 93 7.80 -8.25 7.58
C ASP A 93 7.09 -7.24 6.67
N LEU A 94 7.84 -6.28 6.12
CA LEU A 94 7.31 -5.23 5.28
C LEU A 94 7.30 -5.63 3.80
N TYR A 95 6.20 -5.28 3.14
CA TYR A 95 5.98 -5.47 1.72
C TYR A 95 5.24 -4.26 1.13
N ILE A 96 5.33 -4.14 -0.19
CA ILE A 96 4.82 -3.03 -0.99
C ILE A 96 3.71 -3.55 -1.89
N ASN A 97 2.71 -2.70 -2.15
CA ASN A 97 1.63 -3.03 -3.09
C ASN A 97 2.01 -2.63 -4.52
N SER A 98 2.44 -1.38 -4.69
CA SER A 98 2.86 -0.84 -5.98
C SER A 98 3.84 0.30 -5.82
N ALA A 99 4.52 0.65 -6.91
CA ALA A 99 5.39 1.81 -7.00
C ALA A 99 5.08 2.55 -8.29
N VAL A 100 4.96 3.88 -8.22
CA VAL A 100 4.60 4.73 -9.35
C VAL A 100 5.64 5.83 -9.47
N GLN A 101 6.15 6.03 -10.68
CA GLN A 101 6.99 7.18 -11.00
C GLN A 101 6.12 8.35 -11.43
N LEU A 102 6.34 9.52 -10.85
CA LEU A 102 5.64 10.75 -11.17
C LEU A 102 6.63 11.82 -11.62
N ASP A 103 6.27 12.58 -12.66
CA ASP A 103 7.06 13.71 -13.11
C ASP A 103 6.63 14.99 -12.37
N VAL A 104 7.62 15.77 -11.94
CA VAL A 104 7.47 16.98 -11.12
C VAL A 104 7.92 18.19 -11.94
N SER A 105 7.39 19.37 -11.67
CA SER A 105 7.51 20.59 -12.49
C SER A 105 8.90 21.22 -12.61
N ASN A 106 9.98 20.50 -12.29
CA ASN A 106 11.37 20.98 -12.34
C ASN A 106 12.33 19.93 -12.91
N ASN A 107 11.89 19.16 -13.92
CA ASN A 107 12.62 18.02 -14.52
C ASN A 107 13.05 16.92 -13.53
N ARG A 108 12.65 17.03 -12.26
CA ARG A 108 12.82 16.02 -11.22
C ARG A 108 11.69 15.01 -11.31
N LYS A 109 11.98 13.75 -10.99
CA LYS A 109 10.98 12.68 -10.94
C LYS A 109 10.82 12.24 -9.50
N ALA A 110 9.59 12.10 -9.04
CA ALA A 110 9.29 11.53 -7.73
C ALA A 110 8.92 10.06 -7.86
N VAL A 111 9.30 9.24 -6.88
CA VAL A 111 8.88 7.85 -6.75
C VAL A 111 7.88 7.76 -5.60
N VAL A 112 6.67 7.33 -5.91
CA VAL A 112 5.60 7.11 -4.94
C VAL A 112 5.49 5.62 -4.65
N ILE A 113 5.72 5.25 -3.41
CA ILE A 113 5.64 3.85 -2.97
C ILE A 113 4.32 3.66 -2.23
N HIS A 114 3.49 2.76 -2.74
CA HIS A 114 2.21 2.41 -2.17
C HIS A 114 2.34 1.23 -1.21
N VAL A 115 2.11 1.51 0.06
CA VAL A 115 2.25 0.56 1.17
C VAL A 115 0.88 0.08 1.65
N PRO A 116 0.71 -1.17 2.10
CA PRO A 116 -0.50 -1.62 2.78
C PRO A 116 -0.83 -0.78 4.03
N TYR A 117 -2.09 -0.38 4.20
CA TYR A 117 -2.52 0.39 5.38
C TYR A 117 -2.19 -0.30 6.72
N ARG A 118 -2.18 -1.64 6.76
CA ARG A 118 -1.84 -2.44 7.95
C ARG A 118 -0.42 -2.18 8.45
N LEU A 119 0.52 -1.97 7.53
CA LEU A 119 1.94 -1.84 7.81
C LEU A 119 2.40 -0.38 7.94
N ARG A 120 1.50 0.59 7.78
CA ARG A 120 1.81 2.04 7.87
C ARG A 120 2.60 2.41 9.12
N LYS A 121 2.28 1.80 10.27
CA LYS A 121 2.97 2.07 11.54
C LYS A 121 4.43 1.62 11.51
N GLY A 122 4.73 0.50 10.86
CA GLY A 122 6.11 0.02 10.67
C GLY A 122 6.90 1.00 9.84
N TYR A 123 6.38 1.36 8.66
CA TYR A 123 7.02 2.33 7.77
C TYR A 123 7.24 3.71 8.41
N ARG A 124 6.32 4.19 9.26
CA ARG A 124 6.53 5.47 9.98
C ARG A 124 7.72 5.44 10.94
N LYS A 125 7.99 4.30 11.59
CA LYS A 125 9.15 4.18 12.51
C LYS A 125 10.49 4.26 11.77
N ILE A 126 10.58 3.60 10.62
CA ILE A 126 11.81 3.50 9.82
C ILE A 126 11.89 4.55 8.71
N HIS A 127 10.89 5.41 8.57
CA HIS A 127 10.70 6.32 7.44
C HIS A 127 11.95 7.14 7.11
N VAL A 128 12.53 7.81 8.10
CA VAL A 128 13.67 8.71 7.92
C VAL A 128 14.90 7.96 7.39
N LYS A 129 15.14 6.74 7.87
CA LYS A 129 16.27 5.91 7.43
C LYS A 129 16.03 5.36 6.02
N LEU A 130 14.83 4.80 5.78
CA LEU A 130 14.47 4.23 4.49
C LEU A 130 14.55 5.25 3.35
N VAL A 131 13.99 6.44 3.55
CA VAL A 131 13.96 7.47 2.50
C VAL A 131 15.38 7.89 2.14
N ARG A 132 16.26 8.07 3.12
CA ARG A 132 17.68 8.42 2.88
C ARG A 132 18.42 7.34 2.10
N GLU A 133 18.14 6.07 2.34
CA GLU A 133 18.78 4.97 1.62
C GLU A 133 18.23 4.82 0.20
N LEU A 134 16.91 4.97 0.04
CA LEU A 134 16.27 4.91 -1.27
C LEU A 134 16.70 6.08 -2.15
N GLU A 135 16.86 7.29 -1.60
CA GLU A 135 17.35 8.46 -2.34
C GLU A 135 18.81 8.30 -2.83
N LYS A 136 19.65 7.59 -2.06
CA LYS A 136 21.00 7.24 -2.51
C LYS A 136 20.98 6.32 -3.73
N LYS A 137 20.02 5.39 -3.79
CA LYS A 137 19.88 4.42 -4.88
C LYS A 137 19.18 5.05 -6.10
N PHE A 138 18.20 5.90 -5.86
CA PHE A 138 17.48 6.65 -6.88
C PHE A 138 18.02 8.09 -6.94
N SER A 139 19.26 8.23 -7.42
CA SER A 139 19.92 9.53 -7.54
C SER A 139 19.06 10.54 -8.31
N GLY A 140 18.74 11.67 -7.67
CA GLY A 140 17.95 12.75 -8.27
C GLY A 140 16.44 12.52 -8.31
N LYS A 141 15.94 11.47 -7.63
CA LYS A 141 14.50 11.25 -7.46
C LYS A 141 14.10 11.33 -5.99
N ASP A 142 13.07 12.13 -5.71
CA ASP A 142 12.51 12.20 -4.36
C ASP A 142 11.58 11.01 -4.12
N VAL A 143 11.68 10.39 -2.94
CA VAL A 143 10.86 9.22 -2.59
C VAL A 143 9.81 9.62 -1.56
N VAL A 144 8.55 9.25 -1.83
CA VAL A 144 7.42 9.48 -0.94
C VAL A 144 6.68 8.16 -0.69
N VAL A 145 6.43 7.84 0.58
CA VAL A 145 5.74 6.62 0.99
C VAL A 145 4.28 6.93 1.34
N ILE A 146 3.34 6.26 0.68
CA ILE A 146 1.90 6.51 0.85
C ILE A 146 1.18 5.22 1.18
N ALA A 147 0.30 5.24 2.18
CA ALA A 147 -0.56 4.10 2.46
C ALA A 147 -1.68 3.98 1.42
N THR A 148 -1.90 2.77 0.91
CA THR A 148 -3.04 2.41 0.08
C THR A 148 -4.32 2.44 0.91
N ARG A 149 -5.21 3.36 0.55
CA ARG A 149 -6.50 3.56 1.23
C ARG A 149 -7.63 3.32 0.24
N ARG A 150 -8.64 2.56 0.66
CA ARG A 150 -9.82 2.26 -0.16
C ARG A 150 -10.89 3.32 0.07
N ILE A 151 -11.29 4.03 -0.98
CA ILE A 151 -12.39 4.99 -0.95
C ILE A 151 -13.69 4.28 -1.32
N VAL A 152 -14.69 4.38 -0.46
CA VAL A 152 -16.04 3.83 -0.70
C VAL A 152 -16.98 4.98 -1.04
N ARG A 153 -17.71 4.82 -2.15
CA ARG A 153 -18.70 5.82 -2.58
C ARG A 153 -19.81 5.96 -1.53
N PRO A 154 -20.40 7.15 -1.37
CA PRO A 154 -21.59 7.31 -0.54
C PRO A 154 -22.66 6.29 -0.94
N PRO A 155 -23.28 5.58 0.01
CA PRO A 155 -24.40 4.69 -0.29
C PRO A 155 -25.57 5.47 -0.90
N LYS A 156 -26.33 4.84 -1.80
CA LYS A 156 -27.56 5.45 -2.35
C LYS A 156 -28.60 5.62 -1.24
N LYS A 157 -29.42 6.67 -1.35
CA LYS A 157 -30.50 6.97 -0.39
C LYS A 157 -31.43 5.76 -0.29
N GLY A 158 -31.63 5.23 0.93
CA GLY A 158 -32.47 4.04 1.19
C GLY A 158 -31.73 2.70 1.35
N SER A 159 -30.39 2.67 1.22
CA SER A 159 -29.63 1.45 1.52
C SER A 159 -29.28 1.32 3.00
N ALA A 160 -29.43 0.12 3.56
CA ALA A 160 -29.13 -0.17 4.96
C ALA A 160 -27.61 -0.25 5.25
N ALA A 161 -26.78 -0.37 4.21
CA ALA A 161 -25.33 -0.48 4.35
C ALA A 161 -24.69 0.88 4.68
N GLN A 162 -24.31 1.07 5.95
CA GLN A 162 -23.59 2.26 6.39
C GLN A 162 -22.11 2.18 6.01
N ARG A 163 -21.59 3.20 5.32
CA ARG A 163 -20.16 3.29 5.03
C ARG A 163 -19.36 3.64 6.30
N PRO A 164 -18.19 3.02 6.53
CA PRO A 164 -17.30 3.42 7.60
C PRO A 164 -16.71 4.81 7.33
N ARG A 165 -16.60 5.65 8.36
CA ARG A 165 -16.08 7.03 8.26
C ARG A 165 -14.65 7.10 7.71
N SER A 166 -13.82 6.10 8.05
CA SER A 166 -12.43 5.99 7.60
C SER A 166 -12.27 5.77 6.08
N ARG A 167 -13.33 5.33 5.38
CA ARG A 167 -13.32 5.11 3.92
C ARG A 167 -14.03 6.20 3.13
N THR A 168 -14.26 7.35 3.76
CA THR A 168 -14.82 8.53 3.09
C THR A 168 -13.74 9.28 2.32
N LEU A 169 -14.11 9.95 1.23
CA LEU A 169 -13.18 10.73 0.42
C LEU A 169 -12.43 11.79 1.26
N THR A 170 -13.16 12.53 2.10
CA THR A 170 -12.57 13.58 2.95
C THR A 170 -11.53 13.01 3.92
N SER A 171 -11.90 11.96 4.67
CA SER A 171 -11.00 11.32 5.65
C SER A 171 -9.78 10.70 4.97
N VAL A 172 -9.95 10.07 3.80
CA VAL A 172 -8.84 9.47 3.06
C VAL A 172 -7.88 10.55 2.56
N HIS A 173 -8.38 11.67 2.02
CA HIS A 173 -7.52 12.75 1.52
C HIS A 173 -6.72 13.41 2.64
N GLU A 174 -7.31 13.60 3.82
CA GLU A 174 -6.60 14.15 4.98
C GLU A 174 -5.50 13.20 5.45
N ALA A 175 -5.81 11.91 5.55
CA ALA A 175 -4.85 10.91 5.97
C ALA A 175 -3.76 10.63 4.90
N MET A 176 -4.03 10.88 3.62
CA MET A 176 -3.01 10.86 2.57
C MET A 176 -2.08 12.07 2.66
N LEU A 177 -2.61 13.24 3.02
CA LEU A 177 -1.82 14.45 3.19
C LEU A 177 -0.81 14.30 4.33
N GLU A 178 -1.20 13.66 5.44
CA GLU A 178 -0.28 13.26 6.51
C GLU A 178 0.82 12.30 6.04
N ASP A 179 0.49 11.33 5.20
CA ASP A 179 1.46 10.32 4.75
C ASP A 179 2.48 10.92 3.77
N VAL A 180 2.07 11.87 2.93
CA VAL A 180 2.97 12.56 1.98
C VAL A 180 4.02 13.41 2.69
N VAL A 181 3.66 14.04 3.80
CA VAL A 181 4.48 15.05 4.48
C VAL A 181 5.41 14.46 5.55
N ALA A 182 5.23 13.18 5.92
CA ALA A 182 6.14 12.50 6.86
C ALA A 182 7.61 12.70 6.44
N PRO A 183 8.54 13.04 7.36
CA PRO A 183 8.44 13.06 8.82
C PRO A 183 7.71 14.26 9.44
N ALA A 184 7.50 15.34 8.68
CA ALA A 184 6.99 16.58 9.26
C ALA A 184 5.53 16.46 9.66
N GLU A 185 5.20 17.11 10.77
CA GLU A 185 3.84 17.19 11.28
C GLU A 185 3.13 18.44 10.76
N ILE A 186 1.84 18.29 10.49
CA ILE A 186 0.99 19.37 10.00
C ILE A 186 0.44 20.11 11.21
N VAL A 187 0.81 21.38 11.34
CA VAL A 187 0.35 22.26 12.43
C VAL A 187 -1.05 22.81 12.14
N GLY A 188 -1.33 23.10 10.87
CA GLY A 188 -2.60 23.69 10.49
C GLY A 188 -2.91 23.59 9.00
N LYS A 189 -4.17 23.79 8.66
CA LYS A 189 -4.69 23.77 7.28
C LYS A 189 -5.68 24.90 7.11
N ARG A 190 -5.48 25.72 6.08
CA ARG A 190 -6.42 26.76 5.65
C ARG A 190 -6.80 26.52 4.20
N THR A 191 -8.08 26.65 3.87
CA THR A 191 -8.52 26.58 2.46
C THR A 191 -8.91 27.98 2.03
N ARG A 192 -8.19 28.52 1.04
CA ARG A 192 -8.51 29.79 0.42
C ARG A 192 -9.43 29.54 -0.79
N TYR A 193 -10.53 30.27 -0.82
CA TYR A 193 -11.43 30.32 -1.97
C TYR A 193 -11.08 31.56 -2.79
N ARG A 194 -10.81 31.38 -4.09
CA ARG A 194 -10.70 32.50 -5.03
C ARG A 194 -12.08 32.89 -5.56
N LEU A 195 -12.16 34.09 -6.16
CA LEU A 195 -13.38 34.57 -6.81
C LEU A 195 -13.83 33.63 -7.95
N ASP A 196 -12.87 32.99 -8.62
CA ASP A 196 -13.12 32.00 -9.69
C ASP A 196 -13.72 30.67 -9.18
N GLY A 197 -13.93 30.53 -7.87
CA GLY A 197 -14.39 29.28 -7.23
C GLY A 197 -13.28 28.24 -7.03
N SER A 198 -12.07 28.48 -7.55
CA SER A 198 -10.91 27.62 -7.32
C SER A 198 -10.51 27.60 -5.84
N LYS A 199 -10.13 26.42 -5.35
CA LYS A 199 -9.75 26.19 -3.95
C LYS A 199 -8.27 25.89 -3.88
N ILE A 200 -7.54 26.66 -3.07
CA ILE A 200 -6.16 26.36 -2.72
C ILE A 200 -6.12 25.93 -1.27
N MET A 201 -5.51 24.79 -1.00
CA MET A 201 -5.23 24.37 0.37
C MET A 201 -3.84 24.87 0.77
N LYS A 202 -3.76 25.78 1.73
CA LYS A 202 -2.52 26.18 2.40
C LYS A 202 -2.32 25.29 3.62
N VAL A 203 -1.24 24.52 3.63
CA VAL A 203 -0.90 23.61 4.72
C VAL A 203 0.33 24.15 5.43
N PHE A 204 0.22 24.30 6.75
CA PHE A 204 1.30 24.79 7.60
C PHE A 204 2.04 23.61 8.22
N LEU A 205 3.34 23.53 7.95
CA LEU A 205 4.25 22.55 8.53
C LEU A 205 4.92 23.10 9.78
N ASP A 206 5.35 22.21 10.67
CA ASP A 206 6.17 22.57 11.83
C ASP A 206 7.56 23.04 11.38
N THR A 207 8.13 24.03 12.08
CA THR A 207 9.42 24.65 11.73
C THR A 207 10.60 23.77 12.11
N LYS A 208 10.42 22.83 13.04
CA LYS A 208 11.49 21.95 13.55
C LYS A 208 12.15 21.10 12.47
N GLU A 209 11.39 20.71 11.46
CA GLU A 209 11.86 19.83 10.38
C GLU A 209 12.08 20.55 9.05
N GLN A 210 12.13 21.89 9.08
CA GLN A 210 12.27 22.73 7.90
C GLN A 210 13.49 22.33 7.06
N ILE A 211 14.66 22.15 7.70
CA ILE A 211 15.92 21.81 7.03
C ILE A 211 15.80 20.51 6.19
N ASN A 212 15.04 19.54 6.67
CA ASN A 212 14.92 18.23 6.03
C ASN A 212 13.78 18.16 4.98
N THR A 213 12.82 19.09 5.01
CA THR A 213 11.60 19.00 4.19
C THR A 213 11.49 20.09 3.14
N GLU A 214 12.23 21.19 3.28
CA GLU A 214 12.18 22.34 2.39
C GLU A 214 12.48 21.99 0.92
N TYR A 215 13.44 21.11 0.66
CA TYR A 215 13.78 20.71 -0.71
C TYR A 215 12.70 19.85 -1.41
N LYS A 216 11.70 19.34 -0.67
CA LYS A 216 10.62 18.45 -1.16
C LYS A 216 9.24 19.11 -1.29
N LEU A 217 9.08 20.39 -0.97
CA LEU A 217 7.76 21.02 -0.95
C LEU A 217 7.05 20.97 -2.31
N GLU A 218 7.81 21.16 -3.38
CA GLU A 218 7.32 21.08 -4.77
C GLU A 218 6.92 19.64 -5.13
N THR A 219 7.67 18.64 -4.68
CA THR A 219 7.34 17.23 -4.91
C THR A 219 6.08 16.83 -4.15
N PHE A 220 5.89 17.28 -2.91
CA PHE A 220 4.67 17.00 -2.16
C PHE A 220 3.42 17.58 -2.82
N SER A 221 3.50 18.81 -3.34
CA SER A 221 2.35 19.46 -3.98
C SER A 221 1.94 18.74 -5.28
N SER A 222 2.92 18.37 -6.10
CA SER A 222 2.69 17.65 -7.36
C SER A 222 2.16 16.23 -7.13
N VAL A 223 2.72 15.47 -6.19
CA VAL A 223 2.26 14.13 -5.82
C VAL A 223 0.80 14.19 -5.34
N TYR A 224 0.48 15.11 -4.42
CA TYR A 224 -0.87 15.22 -3.91
C TYR A 224 -1.88 15.66 -4.98
N ARG A 225 -1.48 16.56 -5.89
CA ARG A 225 -2.28 16.99 -7.03
C ARG A 225 -2.57 15.83 -7.98
N LYS A 226 -1.59 14.97 -8.29
CA LYS A 226 -1.78 13.81 -9.16
C LYS A 226 -2.71 12.76 -8.54
N LEU A 227 -2.60 12.53 -7.24
CA LEU A 227 -3.41 11.52 -6.54
C LEU A 227 -4.85 11.98 -6.29
N THR A 228 -5.05 13.27 -5.99
CA THR A 228 -6.34 13.77 -5.49
C THR A 228 -7.01 14.80 -6.39
N GLY A 229 -6.28 15.39 -7.33
CA GLY A 229 -6.76 16.50 -8.16
C GLY A 229 -6.92 17.84 -7.43
N LYS A 230 -6.44 17.95 -6.18
CA LYS A 230 -6.54 19.18 -5.38
C LYS A 230 -5.20 19.92 -5.35
N ASP A 231 -5.26 21.24 -5.50
CA ASP A 231 -4.08 22.09 -5.41
C ASP A 231 -3.74 22.42 -3.95
N VAL A 232 -2.50 22.12 -3.57
CA VAL A 232 -1.96 22.34 -2.22
C VAL A 232 -0.69 23.18 -2.32
N VAL A 233 -0.55 24.13 -1.39
CA VAL A 233 0.65 24.92 -1.16
C VAL A 233 1.10 24.65 0.26
N PHE A 234 2.36 24.26 0.42
CA PHE A 234 2.97 24.03 1.73
C PHE A 234 3.76 25.27 2.14
N GLU A 235 3.53 25.73 3.36
CA GLU A 235 4.22 26.88 3.95
C GLU A 235 4.66 26.48 5.37
N PHE A 236 5.80 27.00 5.84
CA PHE A 236 6.16 26.88 7.25
C PHE A 236 5.43 27.97 8.04
N ARG A 237 4.99 27.65 9.26
CA ARG A 237 4.43 28.70 10.13
C ARG A 237 5.57 29.65 10.50
N ALA A 238 5.54 30.87 9.98
CA ALA A 238 6.35 31.95 10.55
C ALA A 238 5.87 32.13 11.99
N ALA A 239 6.80 32.11 12.95
CA ALA A 239 6.49 32.41 14.34
C ALA A 239 5.70 33.71 14.38
N GLU A 240 4.56 33.69 15.07
CA GLU A 240 3.74 34.88 15.27
C GLU A 240 4.61 35.93 15.98
N ALA A 241 4.92 37.00 15.26
CA ALA A 241 5.44 38.24 15.82
C ALA A 241 4.29 39.03 16.43
#